data_AF-A0A0K1E1R8-F1
#
_entry.id   AF-A0A0K1E1R8-F1
#
_cell.length_a   1.000
_cell.length_b   1.000
_cell.length_c   1.000
_cell.angle_alpha   90.00
_cell.angle_beta   90.00
_cell.angle_gamma   90.00
#
_symmetry.space_group_name_H-M   'P 1'
#
loop_
_entity.id
_entity.type
_entity.pdbx_description
1 polymer ?
#
loop_
_entity_poly.entity_id
_entity_poly.type
_entity_poly.pdbx_seq_one_letter_code
_entity_poly.pdbx_strand_id
1 'polypeptide(L)'
;MKTALTAYLVLSGVAAAFLIYLKVHGIDVVTSVATLLFWVSTPFLRPLPRPLNIVHTAVGVVLLVAFAYFAALRILAVLKI
;
A
#
# COMPACT_ATOMS: atom_id res chain seq x y z
N MET A 1 17.08 -5.88 8.66
CA MET A 1 16.17 -6.95 8.18
C MET A 1 15.04 -7.23 9.17
N LYS A 2 15.30 -7.64 10.43
CA LYS A 2 14.23 -7.90 11.43
C LYS A 2 13.26 -6.72 11.61
N THR A 3 13.77 -5.50 11.75
CA THR A 3 12.98 -4.27 11.93
C THR A 3 12.04 -3.96 10.76
N ALA A 4 12.51 -4.21 9.53
CA ALA A 4 11.73 -4.01 8.31
C ALA A 4 10.60 -5.04 8.17
N LEU A 5 10.89 -6.30 8.48
CA LEU A 5 9.92 -7.38 8.51
C LEU A 5 8.86 -7.15 9.60
N THR A 6 9.26 -6.69 10.80
CA THR A 6 8.30 -6.32 11.84
C THR A 6 7.45 -5.12 11.44
N ALA A 7 8.03 -4.09 10.81
CA ALA A 7 7.27 -2.96 10.30
C ALA A 7 6.25 -3.40 9.23
N TYR A 8 6.65 -4.26 8.30
CA TYR A 8 5.74 -4.84 7.30
C TYR A 8 4.62 -5.65 7.93
N LEU A 9 4.94 -6.51 8.90
CA LEU A 9 3.96 -7.33 9.61
C LEU A 9 2.93 -6.45 10.33
N VAL A 10 3.38 -5.44 11.07
CA VAL A 10 2.52 -4.49 11.78
C VAL A 10 1.64 -3.72 10.79
N LEU A 11 2.23 -3.14 9.73
CA LEU A 11 1.48 -2.39 8.72
C LEU A 11 0.45 -3.26 7.99
N SER A 12 0.79 -4.52 7.69
CA SER A 12 -0.14 -5.48 7.09
C SER A 12 -1.30 -5.83 8.03
N GLY A 13 -1.03 -5.98 9.33
CA GLY A 13 -2.06 -6.22 10.35
C GLY A 13 -3.00 -5.03 10.52
N VAL A 14 -2.44 -3.81 10.56
CA VAL A 14 -3.24 -2.57 10.64
C VAL A 14 -4.11 -2.40 9.39
N ALA A 15 -3.55 -2.62 8.20
CA ALA A 15 -4.29 -2.54 6.95
C ALA A 15 -5.43 -3.57 6.88
N ALA A 16 -5.17 -4.81 7.28
CA ALA A 16 -6.19 -5.86 7.34
C ALA A 16 -7.32 -5.51 8.33
N ALA A 17 -6.98 -5.04 9.53
CA ALA A 17 -7.97 -4.60 10.52
C ALA A 17 -8.85 -3.45 9.99
N PHE A 18 -8.25 -2.50 9.28
CA PHE A 18 -8.96 -1.35 8.70
C PHE A 18 -9.91 -1.78 7.57
N LEU A 19 -9.48 -2.70 6.71
CA LEU A 19 -10.32 -3.25 5.63
C LEU A 19 -11.50 -4.07 6.19
N ILE A 20 -11.28 -4.86 7.23
CA ILE A 20 -12.33 -5.61 7.94
C ILE A 20 -13.34 -4.65 8.57
N TYR A 21 -12.86 -3.61 9.26
CA TYR A 21 -13.73 -2.59 9.88
C TYR A 21 -14.62 -1.88 8.85
N LEU A 22 -14.06 -1.52 7.69
CA LEU A 22 -14.80 -0.88 6.61
C LEU A 22 -15.72 -1.84 5.83
N LYS A 23 -15.77 -3.14 6.19
CA LYS A 23 -16.47 -4.21 5.45
C LYS A 23 -16.12 -4.23 3.96
N VAL A 24 -14.87 -3.89 3.64
CA VAL A 24 -14.39 -3.87 2.26
C VAL A 24 -13.93 -5.28 1.91
N HIS A 25 -14.77 -6.00 1.19
CA HIS A 25 -14.50 -7.37 0.69
C HIS A 25 -14.12 -7.40 -0.79
N GLY A 26 -14.05 -6.24 -1.45
CA GLY A 26 -13.66 -6.14 -2.85
C GLY A 26 -12.23 -6.60 -3.05
N ILE A 27 -12.06 -7.66 -3.83
CA ILE A 27 -10.74 -8.25 -4.14
C ILE A 27 -9.79 -7.17 -4.64
N ASP A 28 -10.28 -6.24 -5.48
CA ASP A 28 -9.50 -5.15 -6.07
C ASP A 28 -8.85 -4.23 -5.02
N VAL A 29 -9.57 -3.97 -3.91
CA VAL A 29 -9.07 -3.08 -2.84
C VAL A 29 -8.05 -3.82 -1.98
N VAL A 30 -8.32 -5.08 -1.66
CA VAL A 30 -7.41 -5.92 -0.87
C VAL A 30 -6.09 -6.12 -1.63
N THR A 31 -6.15 -6.42 -2.94
CA THR A 31 -4.95 -6.56 -3.77
C THR A 31 -4.18 -5.27 -3.87
N SER A 32 -4.85 -4.13 -4.07
CA SER A 32 -4.18 -2.83 -4.17
C SER A 32 -3.42 -2.45 -2.89
N VAL A 33 -4.04 -2.68 -1.73
CA VAL A 33 -3.41 -2.43 -0.42
C VAL A 33 -2.23 -3.37 -0.17
N ALA A 34 -2.38 -4.66 -0.51
CA ALA A 34 -1.29 -5.63 -0.41
C ALA A 34 -0.11 -5.26 -1.33
N THR A 35 -0.37 -4.81 -2.55
CA THR A 35 0.66 -4.36 -3.50
C THR A 35 1.42 -3.14 -2.96
N LEU A 36 0.72 -2.16 -2.37
CA LEU A 36 1.36 -0.99 -1.77
C LEU A 36 2.25 -1.36 -0.57
N LEU A 37 1.76 -2.22 0.32
CA LEU A 37 2.54 -2.70 1.46
C LEU A 37 3.80 -3.43 1.00
N PHE A 38 3.67 -4.29 -0.01
CA PHE A 38 4.80 -5.02 -0.59
C PHE A 38 5.80 -4.06 -1.25
N TRP A 39 5.32 -3.03 -1.96
CA TRP A 39 6.16 -2.04 -2.61
C TRP A 39 6.92 -1.14 -1.60
N VAL A 40 6.29 -0.81 -0.48
CA VAL A 40 6.95 -0.01 0.57
C VAL A 40 7.99 -0.83 1.35
N SER A 41 7.79 -2.15 1.48
CA SER A 41 8.69 -3.04 2.22
C SER A 41 9.87 -3.59 1.40
N THR A 42 9.74 -3.65 0.08
CA THR A 42 10.78 -4.14 -0.85
C THR A 42 12.16 -3.51 -0.68
N PRO A 43 12.32 -2.17 -0.53
CA PRO A 43 13.64 -1.56 -0.42
C PRO A 43 14.32 -1.87 0.92
N PHE A 44 13.56 -2.27 1.94
CA PHE A 44 14.10 -2.69 3.23
C PHE A 44 14.47 -4.18 3.28
N LEU A 45 13.85 -5.00 2.43
CA LEU A 45 14.15 -6.43 2.29
C LEU A 45 15.37 -6.67 1.41
N ARG A 46 15.57 -5.82 0.39
CA ARG A 46 16.72 -5.88 -0.50
C ARG A 46 17.22 -4.46 -0.76
N PRO A 47 18.31 -4.01 -0.12
CA PRO A 47 18.84 -2.68 -0.37
C PRO A 47 19.28 -2.60 -1.84
N LEU A 48 18.56 -1.80 -2.64
CA LEU A 48 18.87 -1.62 -4.05
C LEU A 48 20.02 -0.61 -4.22
N PRO A 49 20.84 -0.75 -5.29
CA PRO A 49 21.79 0.29 -5.70
C PRO A 49 21.08 1.65 -5.84
N ARG A 50 21.75 2.74 -5.47
CA ARG A 50 21.19 4.11 -5.48
C ARG A 50 20.30 4.47 -6.70
N PRO A 51 20.68 4.20 -7.96
CA PRO A 51 19.82 4.53 -9.10
C PRO A 51 18.52 3.73 -9.13
N LEU A 52 18.56 2.45 -8.75
CA LEU A 52 17.38 1.60 -8.67
C LEU A 52 16.46 1.99 -7.50
N ASN A 53 17.02 2.49 -6.40
CA ASN A 53 16.22 2.97 -5.27
C ASN A 53 15.39 4.21 -5.66
N ILE A 54 15.91 5.10 -6.52
CA ILE A 54 15.20 6.28 -7.03
C ILE A 54 14.03 5.86 -7.93
N VAL A 55 14.24 4.88 -8.82
CA VAL A 55 13.17 4.34 -9.67
C VAL A 55 12.11 3.67 -8.81
N HIS A 56 12.52 2.90 -7.80
CA HIS A 56 11.62 2.23 -6.86
C HIS A 56 10.74 3.21 -6.10
N THR A 57 11.31 4.31 -5.58
CA THR A 57 10.54 5.35 -4.88
C THR A 57 9.64 6.12 -5.84
N ALA A 58 10.10 6.46 -7.05
CA ALA A 58 9.27 7.13 -8.05
C ALA A 58 8.03 6.30 -8.42
N VAL A 59 8.22 5.00 -8.68
CA VAL A 59 7.09 4.07 -8.95
C VAL A 59 6.19 3.94 -7.73
N GLY A 60 6.74 3.90 -6.52
CA GLY A 60 5.97 3.84 -5.27
C GLY A 60 5.08 5.06 -5.06
N VAL A 61 5.60 6.27 -5.36
CA VAL A 61 4.83 7.51 -5.31
C VAL A 61 3.70 7.50 -6.34
N VAL A 62 3.96 7.05 -7.57
CA VAL A 62 2.93 6.94 -8.61
C VAL A 62 1.82 5.95 -8.18
N LEU A 63 2.20 4.79 -7.63
CA LEU A 63 1.24 3.81 -7.10
C LEU A 63 0.39 4.39 -5.97
N LEU A 64 1.02 5.14 -5.06
CA LEU A 64 0.33 5.76 -3.93
C LEU A 64 -0.68 6.82 -4.41
N VAL A 65 -0.30 7.64 -5.39
CA VAL A 65 -1.18 8.64 -6.01
C VAL A 65 -2.35 7.97 -6.73
N ALA A 66 -2.09 6.91 -7.50
CA ALA A 66 -3.14 6.16 -8.19
C ALA A 66 -4.13 5.54 -7.19
N PHE A 67 -3.62 4.93 -6.12
CA PHE A 67 -4.46 4.40 -5.05
C PHE A 67 -5.27 5.49 -4.35
N ALA A 68 -4.66 6.63 -4.02
CA ALA A 68 -5.35 7.76 -3.40
C ALA A 68 -6.49 8.28 -4.29
N TYR A 69 -6.27 8.34 -5.61
CA TYR A 69 -7.30 8.71 -6.57
C TYR A 69 -8.48 7.72 -6.57
N PHE A 70 -8.21 6.42 -6.69
CA PHE A 70 -9.27 5.40 -6.64
C PHE A 70 -9.99 5.37 -5.29
N ALA A 71 -9.27 5.53 -4.19
CA ALA A 71 -9.84 5.63 -2.85
C ALA A 71 -10.75 6.85 -2.73
N ALA A 72 -10.34 8.02 -3.24
CA ALA A 72 -11.16 9.22 -3.25
C ALA A 72 -12.44 9.03 -4.07
N LEU A 73 -12.36 8.42 -5.25
CA LEU A 73 -13.55 8.08 -6.06
C LEU A 73 -14.50 7.14 -5.32
N ARG A 74 -13.96 6.12 -4.63
CA ARG A 74 -14.74 5.18 -3.82
C ARG A 74 -15.43 5.89 -2.65
N ILE A 75 -14.75 6.83 -1.99
CA ILE A 75 -15.29 7.61 -0.89
C ILE A 75 -16.40 8.55 -1.40
N LEU A 76 -16.19 9.26 -2.51
CA LEU A 76 -17.21 10.09 -3.16
C LEU A 76 -18.47 9.27 -3.50
N ALA A 77 -18.28 8.09 -4.10
CA ALA A 77 -19.38 7.18 -4.42
C ALA A 77 -20.16 6.72 -3.17
N VAL A 78 -19.48 6.49 -2.04
CA VAL A 78 -20.12 6.16 -0.76
C VAL A 78 -20.86 7.38 -0.16
N LEU A 79 -20.28 8.57 -0.32
CA LEU A 79 -20.83 9.83 0.19
C LEU A 79 -22.00 10.36 -0.66
N LYS A 80 -22.26 9.75 -1.83
CA LYS A 80 -23.27 10.18 -2.82
C LYS A 80 -23.09 11.63 -3.26
N ILE A 81 -21.84 12.08 -3.39
CA ILE A 81 -21.46 13.38 -3.96
C ILE A 81 -20.89 13.14 -5.35
#